data_AF-A0A2E3C6H1-F1
#
_entry.id   AF-A0A2E3C6H1-F1
#
_cell.length_a   1.000
_cell.length_b   1.000
_cell.length_c   1.000
_cell.angle_alpha   90.00
_cell.angle_beta   90.00
_cell.angle_gamma   90.00
#
_symmetry.space_group_name_H-M   'P 1'
#
loop_
_entity.id
_entity.type
_entity.pdbx_description
1 polymer ?
#
loop_
_entity_poly.entity_id
_entity_poly.type
_entity_poly.pdbx_seq_one_letter_code
_entity_poly.pdbx_strand_id
1 'polypeptide(L)'
;MTSISYWVGNRFSAFLFVSGWILAGLGASGYIEESTSLFLAALFWLAAVLIFIWKRVENYRLNRLSLQSDWEEYNGESETEYTALPDPSEFELDIPL
;
A
#
# COMPACT_ATOMS: atom_id res chain seq x y z
N MET A 1 -13.30 -14.50 2.36
CA MET A 1 -12.26 -15.03 1.46
C MET A 1 -11.36 -13.89 1.02
N THR A 2 -10.33 -13.55 1.79
CA THR A 2 -9.39 -12.44 1.45
C THR A 2 -7.96 -12.83 1.83
N SER A 3 -7.73 -13.47 2.97
CA SER A 3 -6.37 -13.79 3.47
C SER A 3 -5.50 -14.64 2.52
N ILE A 4 -6.08 -15.53 1.70
CA ILE A 4 -5.32 -16.45 0.83
C ILE A 4 -4.72 -15.72 -0.39
N SER A 5 -5.45 -14.78 -1.01
CA SER A 5 -4.94 -14.03 -2.17
C SER A 5 -3.79 -13.09 -1.78
N TYR A 6 -3.87 -12.49 -0.59
CA TYR A 6 -2.83 -11.62 -0.05
C TYR A 6 -1.51 -12.34 0.17
N TRP A 7 -1.56 -13.56 0.73
CA TRP A 7 -0.38 -14.40 0.97
C TRP A 7 0.29 -14.86 -0.32
N VAL A 8 -0.50 -15.34 -1.29
CA VAL A 8 0.02 -15.83 -2.58
C VAL A 8 0.69 -14.71 -3.37
N GLY A 9 0.09 -13.52 -3.42
CA GLY A 9 0.70 -12.40 -4.13
C GLY A 9 2.01 -11.92 -3.49
N ASN A 10 2.18 -12.05 -2.16
CA ASN A 10 3.39 -11.54 -1.48
C ASN A 10 4.57 -12.49 -1.70
N ARG A 11 4.31 -13.79 -1.77
CA ARG A 11 5.31 -14.79 -2.15
C ARG A 11 5.74 -14.63 -3.60
N PHE A 12 4.81 -14.27 -4.49
CA PHE A 12 5.12 -14.09 -5.91
C PHE A 12 6.01 -12.86 -6.17
N SER A 13 5.74 -11.71 -5.51
CA SER A 13 6.63 -10.54 -5.65
C SER A 13 8.03 -10.79 -5.08
N ALA A 14 8.14 -11.50 -3.96
CA ALA A 14 9.43 -11.91 -3.40
C ALA A 14 10.19 -12.85 -4.36
N PHE A 15 9.49 -13.81 -4.96
CA PHE A 15 10.07 -14.71 -5.97
C PHE A 15 10.62 -13.95 -7.18
N LEU A 16 9.85 -12.98 -7.71
CA LEU A 16 10.31 -12.14 -8.83
C LEU A 16 11.54 -11.32 -8.43
N PHE A 17 11.55 -10.74 -7.23
CA PHE A 17 12.67 -9.94 -6.76
C PHE A 17 13.96 -10.76 -6.65
N VAL A 18 13.88 -11.96 -6.06
CA VAL A 18 15.02 -12.88 -5.94
C VAL A 18 15.47 -13.38 -7.32
N SER A 19 14.55 -13.68 -8.21
CA SER A 19 14.87 -14.12 -9.58
C SER A 19 15.64 -13.04 -10.36
N GLY A 20 15.32 -11.76 -10.15
CA GLY A 20 16.09 -10.64 -10.71
C GLY A 20 17.54 -10.63 -10.23
N TRP A 21 17.78 -10.90 -8.95
CA TRP A 21 19.15 -11.02 -8.41
C TRP A 21 19.91 -12.22 -8.97
N ILE A 22 19.25 -13.36 -9.15
CA ILE A 22 19.86 -14.54 -9.78
C ILE A 22 20.26 -14.21 -11.22
N LEU A 23 19.38 -13.57 -11.99
CA LEU A 23 19.67 -13.16 -13.36
C LEU A 23 20.85 -12.19 -13.43
N ALA A 24 20.87 -11.15 -12.60
CA ALA A 24 21.98 -10.21 -12.52
C ALA A 24 23.31 -10.90 -12.14
N GLY A 25 23.25 -11.85 -11.20
CA GLY A 25 24.41 -12.66 -10.81
C GLY A 25 24.94 -13.53 -11.96
N LEU A 26 24.05 -14.12 -12.77
CA LEU A 26 24.43 -14.90 -13.96
C LEU A 26 25.09 -14.04 -15.05
N GLY A 27 24.64 -12.79 -15.22
CA GLY A 27 25.28 -11.83 -16.12
C GLY A 27 26.67 -11.43 -15.63
N ALA A 28 26.79 -11.11 -14.33
CA ALA A 28 28.05 -10.70 -13.72
C ALA A 28 29.11 -11.81 -13.70
N SER A 29 28.69 -13.08 -13.69
CA SER A 29 29.58 -14.24 -13.78
C SER A 29 29.87 -14.70 -15.20
N GLY A 30 29.28 -14.04 -16.21
CA GLY A 30 29.55 -14.31 -17.63
C GLY A 30 28.85 -15.55 -18.20
N TYR A 31 27.87 -16.13 -17.49
CA TYR A 31 27.06 -17.24 -18.04
C TYR A 31 26.09 -16.78 -19.13
N ILE A 32 25.68 -15.51 -19.09
CA ILE A 32 24.79 -14.86 -20.06
C ILE A 32 25.36 -13.48 -20.36
N GLU A 33 25.05 -12.91 -21.52
CA GLU A 33 25.40 -11.53 -21.86
C GLU A 33 24.91 -10.55 -20.78
N GLU A 34 25.83 -9.74 -20.25
CA GLU A 34 25.59 -8.86 -19.11
C GLU A 34 24.46 -7.85 -19.37
N SER A 35 24.43 -7.27 -20.58
CA SER A 35 23.39 -6.33 -21.03
C SER A 35 21.99 -6.95 -20.95
N THR A 36 21.82 -8.14 -21.52
CA THR A 36 20.57 -8.89 -21.55
C THR A 36 20.16 -9.35 -20.15
N SER A 37 21.11 -9.83 -19.36
CA SER A 37 20.90 -10.23 -17.97
C SER A 37 20.41 -9.06 -17.10
N LEU A 38 21.07 -7.90 -17.17
CA LEU A 38 20.69 -6.70 -16.41
C LEU A 38 19.33 -6.18 -16.86
N PHE A 39 19.03 -6.21 -18.16
CA PHE A 39 17.72 -5.83 -18.68
C PHE A 39 16.60 -6.71 -18.11
N LEU A 40 16.78 -8.03 -18.12
CA LEU A 40 15.82 -8.97 -17.53
C LEU A 40 15.69 -8.77 -16.01
N ALA A 41 16.80 -8.58 -15.29
CA ALA A 41 16.78 -8.31 -13.86
C ALA A 41 15.98 -7.04 -13.53
N ALA A 42 16.17 -5.97 -14.31
CA ALA A 42 15.43 -4.73 -14.17
C ALA A 42 13.91 -4.92 -14.37
N LEU A 43 13.50 -5.69 -15.39
CA LEU A 43 12.10 -6.02 -15.62
C LEU A 43 11.47 -6.79 -14.44
N PHE A 44 12.20 -7.75 -13.89
CA PHE A 44 11.75 -8.54 -12.74
C PHE A 44 11.57 -7.68 -11.48
N TRP A 45 12.52 -6.79 -11.20
CA TRP A 45 12.40 -5.86 -10.08
C TRP A 45 11.26 -4.87 -10.28
N LEU A 46 11.09 -4.34 -11.50
CA LEU A 46 10.01 -3.42 -11.81
C LEU A 46 8.63 -4.09 -11.63
N ALA A 47 8.47 -5.32 -12.12
CA ALA A 47 7.26 -6.11 -11.90
C ALA A 47 6.99 -6.35 -10.41
N ALA A 48 8.02 -6.69 -9.62
CA ALA A 48 7.89 -6.88 -8.18
C ALA A 48 7.43 -5.61 -7.46
N VAL A 49 7.97 -4.45 -7.83
CA VAL A 49 7.59 -3.14 -7.29
C VAL A 49 6.14 -2.79 -7.64
N LEU A 50 5.73 -2.98 -8.90
CA LEU A 50 4.35 -2.71 -9.33
C LEU A 50 3.34 -3.56 -8.54
N ILE A 51 3.64 -4.84 -8.35
CA ILE A 51 2.80 -5.75 -7.55
C ILE A 51 2.72 -5.28 -6.10
N PHE A 52 3.84 -4.82 -5.52
CA PHE A 52 3.87 -4.29 -4.16
C PHE A 52 3.02 -3.03 -4.02
N ILE A 53 3.13 -2.08 -4.95
CA ILE A 53 2.31 -0.86 -4.98
C ILE A 53 0.84 -1.22 -5.13
N TRP A 54 0.50 -2.10 -6.07
CA TRP A 54 -0.88 -2.54 -6.31
C TRP A 54 -1.50 -3.12 -5.04
N LYS A 55 -0.79 -4.02 -4.35
CA LYS A 55 -1.24 -4.58 -3.06
C LYS A 55 -1.42 -3.52 -1.98
N ARG A 56 -0.54 -2.53 -1.94
CA ARG A 56 -0.65 -1.43 -0.98
C ARG A 56 -1.90 -0.60 -1.27
N VAL A 57 -2.16 -0.27 -2.53
CA VAL A 57 -3.36 0.43 -2.98
C VAL A 57 -4.62 -0.38 -2.68
N GLU A 58 -4.61 -1.69 -2.95
CA GLU A 58 -5.72 -2.59 -2.65
C GLU A 58 -6.01 -2.65 -1.14
N ASN A 59 -4.97 -2.79 -0.31
CA ASN A 59 -5.09 -2.71 1.15
C ASN A 59 -5.65 -1.37 1.62
N TYR A 60 -5.15 -0.25 1.07
CA TYR A 60 -5.71 1.06 1.38
C TYR A 60 -7.17 1.16 0.99
N ARG A 61 -7.58 0.64 -0.18
CA ARG A 61 -8.97 0.64 -0.63
C ARG A 61 -9.86 -0.17 0.32
N LEU A 62 -9.45 -1.38 0.71
CA LEU A 62 -10.22 -2.21 1.63
C LEU A 62 -10.35 -1.57 3.01
N ASN A 63 -9.25 -1.03 3.55
CA ASN A 63 -9.25 -0.38 4.87
C ASN A 63 -9.97 0.98 4.87
N ARG A 64 -10.04 1.70 3.74
CA ARG A 64 -10.86 2.90 3.59
C ARG A 64 -12.35 2.57 3.47
N LEU A 65 -12.71 1.53 2.73
CA LEU A 65 -14.09 1.06 2.59
C LEU A 65 -14.66 0.60 3.94
N SER A 66 -13.87 -0.10 4.77
CA SER A 66 -14.32 -0.48 6.12
C SER A 66 -14.58 0.75 7.01
N LEU A 67 -13.75 1.79 6.91
CA LEU A 67 -13.95 3.03 7.66
C LEU A 67 -15.15 3.85 7.15
N GLN A 68 -15.54 3.70 5.88
CA GLN A 68 -16.76 4.35 5.35
C GLN A 68 -18.04 3.57 5.69
N SER A 69 -18.00 2.24 5.74
CA SER A 69 -19.15 1.45 6.19
C SER A 69 -19.48 1.66 7.66
N ASP A 70 -18.47 1.87 8.52
CA ASP A 70 -18.68 2.19 9.93
C ASP A 70 -19.34 3.57 10.13
N TRP A 71 -19.20 4.48 9.16
CA TRP A 71 -19.90 5.78 9.15
C TRP A 71 -21.35 5.67 8.69
N GLU A 72 -21.67 4.70 7.82
CA GLU A 72 -23.03 4.48 7.30
C GLU A 72 -23.89 3.65 8.27
N GLU A 73 -23.27 2.93 9.22
CA GLU A 73 -23.94 2.20 10.30
C GLU A 73 -24.15 3.04 11.59
N TYR A 74 -23.72 4.32 11.62
CA TYR A 74 -24.11 5.24 12.70
C TYR A 74 -25.54 5.77 12.48
N ASN A 75 -26.53 4.88 12.64
CA ASN A 75 -27.91 5.24 12.95
C ASN A 75 -28.05 5.50 14.46
N GLY A 76 -27.28 6.47 14.96
CA GLY A 76 -27.39 6.94 16.33
C GLY A 76 -28.62 7.82 16.50
N GLU A 77 -29.80 7.20 16.65
CA GLU A 77 -30.85 7.81 17.47
C GLU A 77 -30.32 7.86 18.92
N SER A 78 -29.64 8.93 19.30
CA SER A 78 -29.57 9.35 20.70
C SER A 78 -29.39 10.85 20.79
N GLU A 79 -30.43 11.48 21.33
CA GLU A 79 -30.45 12.82 21.89
C GLU A 79 -29.17 13.11 22.69
N THR A 80 -28.21 13.79 22.09
CA THR A 80 -27.17 14.49 22.85
C THR A 80 -27.10 15.90 22.32
N GLU A 81 -27.73 16.77 23.09
CA GLU A 81 -27.52 18.21 23.18
C GLU A 81 -26.20 18.62 22.52
N TYR A 82 -26.31 19.35 21.39
CA TYR A 82 -25.16 19.96 20.72
C TYR A 82 -24.43 20.82 21.74
N THR A 83 -23.40 20.28 22.38
CA THR A 83 -22.45 21.11 23.09
C THR A 83 -21.70 21.84 21.98
N ALA A 84 -21.97 23.14 21.87
CA ALA A 84 -21.29 24.01 20.92
C ALA A 84 -19.78 23.74 20.99
N LEU A 85 -19.13 23.69 19.82
CA LEU A 85 -17.67 23.65 19.74
C LEU A 85 -17.10 24.68 20.73
N PRO A 86 -16.13 24.31 21.58
CA PRO A 86 -15.58 25.22 22.57
C PRO A 86 -15.05 26.46 21.86
N ASP A 87 -15.34 27.63 22.44
CA ASP A 87 -15.06 28.92 21.84
C ASP A 87 -13.55 29.00 21.51
N PRO A 88 -13.16 29.24 20.25
CA PRO A 88 -11.74 29.32 19.88
C PRO A 88 -10.98 30.42 20.63
N SER A 89 -11.69 31.39 21.23
CA SER A 89 -11.10 32.41 22.10
C SER A 89 -10.56 31.86 23.44
N GLU A 90 -10.99 30.67 23.88
CA GLU A 90 -10.44 30.00 25.07
C GLU A 90 -9.06 29.39 24.82
N PHE A 91 -8.64 29.25 23.57
CA PHE A 91 -7.39 28.59 23.19
C PHE A 91 -6.26 29.54 22.76
N GLU A 92 -6.44 30.87 22.92
CA GLU A 92 -5.46 31.89 22.50
C GLU A 92 -4.91 31.65 21.08
N LEU A 93 -5.71 31.02 20.22
CA LEU A 93 -5.35 30.74 18.84
C LEU A 93 -5.68 32.00 18.05
N ASP A 94 -4.69 32.88 17.97
CA ASP A 94 -4.71 34.11 17.18
C ASP A 94 -4.62 33.73 15.68
N ILE A 95 -5.71 33.19 15.13
CA ILE A 95 -5.83 32.87 13.71
C ILE A 95 -6.57 34.04 13.05
N PRO A 96 -5.92 34.82 12.18
CA PRO A 96 -6.61 35.88 11.45
C PRO A 96 -7.61 35.27 10.45
N LEU A 97 -8.85 35.78 10.51
CA LEU A 97 -9.97 35.50 9.59
C LEU A 97 -9.59 35.66 8.11
#